data_AF-A0AAV4C033-F1
#
_entry.id   AF-A0AAV4C033-F1
#
_cell.length_a   1.000
_cell.length_b   1.000
_cell.length_c   1.000
_cell.angle_alpha   90.00
_cell.angle_beta   90.00
_cell.angle_gamma   90.00
#
_symmetry.space_group_name_H-M   'P 1'
#
loop_
_entity.id
_entity.type
_entity.pdbx_description
1 polymer ?
#
loop_
_entity_poly.entity_id
_entity_poly.type
_entity_poly.pdbx_seq_one_letter_code
_entity_poly.pdbx_strand_id
1 'polypeptide(L)'
;MFEDVDIIPVARGGADYNKLFPPGIFINTNDFLSPESLGSYLQYLAQDEQNYVAMLKEKNRYLKGTAHDKFFCDLCKIAHTGEPRHVYENFFKWVRKPGSCWEPTDLKPL
;
A
#
# COMPACT_ATOMS: atom_id res chain seq x y z
N MET A 1 -7.34 -3.95 -4.17
CA MET A 1 -7.19 -2.76 -3.30
C MET A 1 -8.27 -1.79 -3.77
N PHE A 2 -9.23 -1.46 -2.90
CA PHE A 2 -10.51 -0.80 -3.25
C PHE A 2 -11.37 -1.56 -4.26
N GLU A 3 -12.26 -2.40 -3.73
CA GLU A 3 -13.31 -3.05 -4.51
C GLU A 3 -14.35 -2.00 -4.93
N ASP A 4 -14.97 -2.20 -6.08
CA ASP A 4 -16.05 -1.36 -6.63
C ASP A 4 -15.70 0.12 -6.84
N VAL A 5 -14.43 0.41 -7.09
CA VAL A 5 -13.95 1.76 -7.45
C VAL A 5 -13.04 1.68 -8.68
N ASP A 6 -13.38 2.44 -9.73
CA ASP A 6 -12.62 2.51 -10.99
C ASP A 6 -11.51 3.59 -10.93
N ILE A 7 -10.57 3.38 -10.01
CA ILE A 7 -9.42 4.26 -9.81
C ILE A 7 -8.14 3.43 -9.78
N ILE A 8 -7.08 3.92 -10.43
CA ILE A 8 -5.72 3.43 -10.25
C ILE A 8 -5.06 4.20 -9.09
N PRO A 9 -4.67 3.53 -8.00
CA PRO A 9 -4.02 4.19 -6.87
C PRO A 9 -2.60 4.65 -7.22
N VAL A 10 -2.27 5.89 -6.83
CA VAL A 10 -0.90 6.39 -6.76
C VAL A 10 -0.42 6.19 -5.32
N ALA A 11 0.60 5.36 -5.13
CA ALA A 11 1.03 4.89 -3.81
C ALA A 11 2.45 5.34 -3.49
N ARG A 12 2.63 5.87 -2.28
CA ARG A 12 3.92 6.25 -1.70
C ARG A 12 4.04 5.70 -0.28
N GLY A 13 5.19 5.13 0.05
CA GLY A 13 5.46 4.61 1.39
C GLY A 13 6.67 3.67 1.42
N GLY A 14 6.93 3.09 2.59
CA GLY A 14 8.08 2.21 2.83
C GLY A 14 7.88 0.74 2.49
N ALA A 15 6.71 0.37 1.98
CA ALA A 15 6.42 -1.02 1.60
C ALA A 15 6.97 -1.31 0.19
N ASP A 16 7.38 -2.56 -0.03
CA ASP A 16 7.72 -3.05 -1.36
C ASP A 16 6.43 -3.44 -2.10
N TYR A 17 5.77 -2.46 -2.71
CA TYR A 17 4.47 -2.64 -3.35
C TYR A 17 4.49 -3.68 -4.49
N ASN A 18 5.62 -3.83 -5.19
CA ASN A 18 5.79 -4.81 -6.26
C ASN A 18 5.75 -6.25 -5.75
N LYS A 19 6.05 -6.48 -4.45
CA LYS A 19 5.87 -7.79 -3.80
C LYS A 19 4.45 -8.00 -3.27
N LEU A 20 3.73 -6.93 -2.98
CA LEU A 20 2.42 -6.99 -2.33
C LEU A 20 1.26 -6.97 -3.32
N PHE A 21 1.45 -6.35 -4.49
CA PHE A 21 0.41 -6.13 -5.48
C PHE A 21 0.90 -6.52 -6.88
N PRO A 22 0.01 -7.05 -7.73
CA PRO A 22 0.30 -7.26 -9.15
C PRO A 22 0.80 -5.98 -9.83
N PRO A 23 1.73 -6.07 -10.80
CA PRO A 23 2.16 -4.90 -11.57
C PRO A 23 1.00 -4.36 -12.43
N GLY A 24 1.03 -3.06 -12.73
CA GLY A 24 0.08 -2.42 -13.65
C GLY A 24 -1.28 -2.04 -13.06
N ILE A 25 -1.54 -2.38 -11.79
CA ILE A 25 -2.80 -2.02 -11.10
C ILE A 25 -2.65 -0.84 -10.12
N PHE A 26 -1.46 -0.26 -10.06
CA PHE A 26 -1.10 0.88 -9.23
C PHE A 26 0.08 1.63 -9.85
N ILE A 27 0.30 2.86 -9.41
CA ILE A 27 1.45 3.68 -9.77
C ILE A 27 2.30 3.85 -8.52
N ASN A 28 3.51 3.30 -8.52
CA ASN A 28 4.47 3.46 -7.42
C ASN A 28 5.22 4.77 -7.59
N THR A 29 5.16 5.66 -6.60
CA THR A 29 5.90 6.92 -6.70
C THR A 29 7.42 6.72 -6.71
N ASN A 30 7.91 5.61 -6.15
CA ASN A 30 9.35 5.30 -6.11
C ASN A 30 9.94 4.96 -7.49
N ASP A 31 9.09 4.75 -8.51
CA ASP A 31 9.53 4.50 -9.88
C ASP A 31 9.87 5.82 -10.63
N PHE A 32 9.66 6.98 -9.99
CA PHE A 32 9.85 8.30 -10.55
C PHE A 32 11.02 9.03 -9.87
N LEU A 33 11.86 9.71 -10.65
CA LEU A 33 13.03 10.41 -10.15
C LEU A 33 12.69 11.72 -9.42
N SER A 34 11.48 12.24 -9.63
CA SER A 34 11.02 13.48 -9.00
C SER A 34 9.48 13.60 -9.05
N PRO A 35 8.88 14.45 -8.19
CA PRO A 35 7.44 14.75 -8.25
C PRO A 35 6.99 15.31 -9.61
N GLU A 36 7.84 16.07 -10.30
CA GLU A 36 7.56 16.62 -11.62
C GLU A 36 7.50 15.52 -12.69
N SER A 37 8.39 14.53 -12.62
CA SER A 37 8.36 13.38 -13.54
C SER A 37 7.11 12.52 -13.32
N LEU A 38 6.69 12.32 -12.07
CA LEU A 38 5.41 11.68 -11.74
C LEU A 38 4.24 12.51 -12.28
N GLY A 39 4.22 13.82 -12.04
CA GLY A 39 3.17 14.71 -12.53
C GLY A 39 3.03 14.68 -14.05
N SER A 40 4.16 14.67 -14.77
CA SER A 40 4.19 14.56 -16.24
C SER A 40 3.61 13.23 -16.73
N TYR A 41 3.96 12.12 -16.06
CA TYR A 41 3.39 10.80 -16.37
C TYR A 41 1.88 10.75 -16.10
N LEU A 42 1.42 11.32 -14.98
CA LEU A 42 0.00 11.37 -14.65
C LEU A 42 -0.80 12.20 -15.66
N GLN A 43 -0.24 13.33 -16.13
CA GLN A 43 -0.86 14.13 -17.20
C GLN A 43 -0.93 13.36 -18.52
N TYR A 44 0.13 12.66 -18.90
CA TYR A 44 0.12 11.78 -20.07
C TYR A 44 -0.95 10.69 -19.95
N LEU A 45 -0.99 9.98 -18.82
CA LEU A 45 -1.96 8.91 -18.58
C LEU A 45 -3.41 9.43 -18.58
N ALA A 46 -3.65 10.63 -18.05
CA ALA A 46 -4.97 11.27 -18.09
C ALA A 46 -5.46 11.58 -19.52
N GLN A 47 -4.55 11.71 -20.49
CA GLN A 47 -4.87 11.92 -21.90
C GLN A 47 -4.93 10.62 -22.70
N ASP A 48 -4.48 9.50 -22.13
CA ASP A 48 -4.40 8.20 -22.78
C ASP A 48 -5.47 7.25 -22.22
N GLU A 49 -6.70 7.42 -22.69
CA GLU A 49 -7.86 6.63 -22.25
C GLU A 49 -7.62 5.12 -22.45
N GLN A 50 -6.99 4.72 -23.56
CA GLN A 50 -6.75 3.31 -23.84
C GLN A 50 -5.85 2.67 -22.78
N ASN A 51 -4.74 3.31 -22.44
CA ASN A 51 -3.83 2.80 -21.42
C ASN A 51 -4.46 2.84 -20.02
N TYR A 52 -5.16 3.92 -19.66
CA TYR A 52 -5.83 3.98 -18.36
C TYR A 52 -6.92 2.89 -18.20
N VAL A 53 -7.74 2.68 -19.23
CA VAL A 53 -8.75 1.61 -19.26
C VAL A 53 -8.10 0.22 -19.21
N ALA A 54 -6.96 0.02 -19.87
CA ALA A 54 -6.23 -1.25 -19.79
C ALA A 54 -5.76 -1.53 -18.35
N MET A 55 -5.25 -0.52 -17.64
CA MET A 55 -4.88 -0.66 -16.22
C MET A 55 -6.09 -1.01 -15.34
N LEU A 56 -7.25 -0.36 -15.56
CA LEU A 56 -8.48 -0.65 -14.81
C LEU A 56 -8.98 -2.09 -15.06
N LYS A 57 -8.92 -2.54 -16.33
CA LYS A 57 -9.27 -3.92 -16.69
C LYS A 57 -8.34 -4.92 -16.02
N GLU A 58 -7.03 -4.65 -15.97
CA GLU A 58 -6.07 -5.50 -15.27
C GLU A 58 -6.36 -5.52 -13.76
N LYS A 59 -6.61 -4.37 -13.14
CA LYS A 59 -7.01 -4.27 -11.72
C LYS A 59 -8.22 -5.15 -11.41
N ASN A 60 -9.23 -5.13 -12.28
CA ASN A 60 -10.49 -5.86 -12.09
C ASN A 60 -10.35 -7.38 -12.24
N ARG A 61 -9.18 -7.91 -12.62
CA ARG A 61 -8.89 -9.35 -12.58
C ARG A 61 -8.57 -9.86 -11.18
N TYR A 62 -8.31 -8.96 -10.23
CA TYR A 62 -7.92 -9.30 -8.87
C TYR A 62 -8.98 -8.86 -7.87
N LEU A 63 -9.38 -9.78 -7.01
CA LEU A 63 -10.22 -9.50 -5.85
C LEU A 63 -9.34 -9.34 -4.60
N LYS A 64 -9.80 -8.56 -3.62
CA LYS A 64 -9.13 -8.57 -2.33
C LYS A 64 -9.32 -9.97 -1.74
N GLY A 65 -8.25 -10.58 -1.24
CA GLY A 65 -8.40 -11.78 -0.42
C GLY A 65 -9.34 -11.45 0.73
N THR A 66 -10.38 -12.27 0.93
CA THR A 66 -11.23 -12.16 2.11
C THR A 66 -10.33 -12.31 3.33
N ALA A 67 -10.30 -11.28 4.19
CA ALA A 67 -9.74 -11.46 5.52
C ALA A 67 -10.47 -12.65 6.13
N HIS A 68 -9.76 -13.56 6.80
CA HIS A 68 -10.39 -14.68 7.49
C HIS A 68 -11.54 -14.09 8.31
N ASP A 69 -12.80 -14.48 8.04
CA ASP A 69 -13.98 -13.83 8.66
C ASP A 69 -13.91 -13.85 10.19
N LYS A 70 -13.04 -14.70 10.73
CA LYS A 70 -12.77 -14.89 12.15
C LYS A 70 -11.47 -14.27 12.64
N PHE A 71 -10.72 -13.51 11.82
CA PHE A 71 -9.43 -12.95 12.23
C PHE A 71 -9.51 -12.23 13.58
N PHE A 72 -10.51 -11.37 13.77
CA PHE A 72 -10.70 -10.68 15.04
C PHE A 72 -11.16 -11.62 16.16
N CYS A 73 -12.03 -12.60 15.88
CA CYS A 73 -12.43 -13.61 16.87
C CYS A 73 -11.25 -14.49 17.31
N ASP A 74 -10.41 -14.92 16.37
CA ASP A 74 -9.22 -15.72 16.62
C ASP A 74 -8.18 -14.91 17.39
N LEU A 75 -7.99 -13.64 17.03
CA LEU A 75 -7.15 -12.71 17.78
C LEU A 75 -7.66 -12.53 19.21
N CYS A 76 -8.97 -12.30 19.41
CA CYS A 76 -9.57 -12.21 20.74
C CYS A 76 -9.36 -13.50 21.53
N LYS A 77 -9.56 -14.67 20.92
CA LYS A 77 -9.34 -15.96 21.56
C LYS A 77 -7.87 -16.11 21.98
N ILE A 78 -6.92 -15.82 21.11
CA ILE A 78 -5.48 -15.88 21.42
C ILE A 78 -5.14 -14.91 22.56
N ALA A 79 -5.68 -13.70 22.56
CA ALA A 79 -5.42 -12.70 23.60
C ALA A 79 -5.98 -13.10 24.98
N HIS A 80 -7.10 -13.83 25.03
CA HIS A 80 -7.76 -14.21 26.28
C HIS A 80 -7.42 -15.62 26.79
N THR A 81 -7.14 -16.57 25.89
CA THR A 81 -6.89 -17.98 26.24
C THR A 81 -5.46 -18.43 26.00
N GLY A 82 -4.66 -17.65 25.28
CA GLY A 82 -3.24 -17.92 25.09
C GLY A 82 -2.42 -17.45 26.29
N GLU A 83 -1.26 -18.05 26.49
CA GLU A 83 -0.24 -17.44 27.34
C GLU A 83 0.43 -16.31 26.54
N PRO A 84 0.36 -15.04 26.98
CA PRO A 84 0.98 -13.96 26.24
C PRO A 84 2.50 -14.11 26.31
N ARG A 85 3.10 -14.59 25.21
CA ARG A 85 4.57 -14.79 25.11
C ARG A 85 5.34 -13.47 25.10
N HIS A 86 4.69 -12.36 24.74
CA HIS A 86 5.29 -11.02 24.75
C HIS A 86 4.25 -9.97 25.16
N VAL A 87 4.55 -9.25 26.24
CA VAL A 87 3.77 -8.10 26.70
C VAL A 87 4.58 -6.85 26.42
N TYR A 88 3.98 -5.88 25.74
CA TYR A 88 4.58 -4.57 25.53
C TYR A 88 4.07 -3.60 26.58
N GLU A 89 4.95 -3.09 27.45
CA GLU A 89 4.59 -2.08 28.46
C GLU A 89 3.97 -0.82 27.85
N ASN A 90 4.42 -0.47 26.64
CA ASN A 90 3.88 0.65 25.89
C ASN A 90 3.65 0.22 24.43
N PHE A 91 2.41 -0.18 24.14
CA PHE A 91 1.98 -0.58 22.80
C PHE A 91 2.26 0.49 21.76
N PHE A 92 2.03 1.77 22.08
CA PHE A 92 2.26 2.87 21.15
C PHE A 92 3.74 3.02 20.79
N LYS A 93 4.65 2.91 21.78
CA LYS A 93 6.11 2.90 21.56
C LYS A 93 6.56 1.68 20.76
N TRP A 94 5.89 0.54 20.91
CA TRP A 94 6.18 -0.65 20.11
C TRP A 94 5.76 -0.47 18.65
N VAL A 95 4.52 -0.03 18.39
CA VAL A 95 4.02 0.21 17.03
C VAL A 95 4.79 1.36 16.35
N ARG A 96 5.03 2.45 17.08
CA ARG A 96 5.79 3.62 16.61
C ARG A 96 7.17 3.63 17.23
N LYS A 97 7.95 2.59 16.95
CA LYS A 97 9.33 2.51 17.44
C LYS A 97 10.10 3.77 17.00
N PRO A 98 10.86 4.40 17.91
CA PRO A 98 11.74 5.51 17.53
C PRO A 98 12.66 5.09 16.38
N GLY A 99 12.76 5.93 15.35
CA GLY A 99 13.52 5.62 14.12
C GLY A 99 12.72 4.84 13.05
N SER A 100 11.44 4.54 13.27
CA SER A 100 10.56 3.97 12.24
C SER A 100 10.18 4.94 11.12
N CYS A 101 10.44 6.24 11.29
CA CYS A 101 10.33 7.24 10.23
C CYS A 101 11.73 7.56 9.71
N TRP A 102 11.87 7.69 8.39
CA TRP A 102 13.11 8.07 7.74
C TRP A 102 12.86 9.14 6.70
N GLU A 103 13.89 9.95 6.43
CA GLU A 103 13.85 10.90 5.32
C GLU A 103 13.83 10.14 3.99
N PRO A 104 13.04 10.59 3.01
CA PRO A 104 13.08 10.04 1.66
C PRO A 104 14.51 10.06 1.11
N THR A 105 14.98 8.92 0.61
CA THR A 105 16.31 8.82 0.00
C THR A 105 16.30 9.09 -1.50
N ASP A 106 15.11 9.09 -2.09
CA ASP A 106 14.80 9.19 -3.51
C ASP A 106 14.48 10.62 -3.97
N LEU A 107 14.12 11.52 -3.04
CA LEU A 107 13.84 12.91 -3.32
C LEU A 107 15.04 13.79 -2.97
N LYS A 108 15.45 14.63 -3.91
CA LYS A 108 16.43 15.69 -3.62
C LYS A 108 15.78 16.70 -2.66
N PRO A 109 16.51 17.19 -1.63
CA PRO A 109 16.05 18.30 -0.82
C PRO A 109 15.74 19.51 -1.70
N LEU A 110 14.66 20.22 -1.38
CA LEU A 110 14.31 21.51 -1.99
C LEU A 110 15.38 22.57 -1.67
#